data_AF-A0A9C9G175-F1
#
_entry.id   AF-A0A9C9G175-F1
#
_cell.length_a   1.000
_cell.length_b   1.000
_cell.length_c   1.000
_cell.angle_alpha   90.00
_cell.angle_beta   90.00
_cell.angle_gamma   90.00
#
_symmetry.space_group_name_H-M   'P 1'
#
loop_
_entity.id
_entity.type
_entity.pdbx_description
1 polymer ?
#
loop_
_entity_poly.entity_id
_entity_poly.type
_entity_poly.pdbx_seq_one_letter_code
_entity_poly.pdbx_strand_id
1 'polypeptide(L)'
;MKKCYLVMVLVPVLMLVGLAPVRAETRRADGDDVLRKAQYMIRQLSQEKSELQKQIAEQQAKSAELGKQLQASDASLKKSEKSNERLVGRVQSDRDKFVTLLGRYRETVKTLRRSNTDNQYLVKAVQEREQWITQCRDHNQGLFTANSELLVRYRKAATRFSEPVTGLSTVKVENEAQEYRFKLEDLQVTKFKPIVATEPHIRKSLDAANGDKVSSIN
;
A
#
# COMPACT_ATOMS: atom_id res chain seq x y z
N MET A 1 -0.61 39.53 -17.24
CA MET A 1 -0.31 40.79 -17.96
C MET A 1 -0.71 40.65 -19.42
N LYS A 2 -1.90 41.12 -19.81
CA LYS A 2 -2.32 41.36 -21.21
C LYS A 2 -3.73 41.97 -21.18
N LYS A 3 -3.93 43.00 -22.01
CA LYS A 3 -5.19 43.69 -22.38
C LYS A 3 -5.60 44.92 -21.56
N CYS A 4 -4.79 45.97 -21.64
CA CYS A 4 -5.31 47.31 -21.95
C CYS A 4 -5.58 47.38 -23.47
N TYR A 5 -6.39 48.35 -23.91
CA TYR A 5 -6.91 48.56 -25.28
C TYR A 5 -8.30 47.97 -25.53
N LEU A 6 -9.32 48.69 -25.08
CA LEU A 6 -10.49 48.95 -25.90
C LEU A 6 -11.26 50.14 -25.31
N VAL A 7 -11.70 51.06 -26.17
CA VAL A 7 -12.69 52.11 -25.91
C VAL A 7 -12.16 53.39 -25.24
N MET A 8 -11.52 54.25 -26.04
CA MET A 8 -11.57 55.70 -25.82
C MET A 8 -11.40 56.45 -27.14
N VAL A 9 -12.24 56.12 -28.12
CA VAL A 9 -12.43 56.91 -29.34
C VAL A 9 -13.90 56.83 -29.70
N LEU A 10 -14.69 57.82 -29.29
CA LEU A 10 -15.88 58.24 -30.05
C LEU A 10 -16.40 59.60 -29.56
N VAL A 11 -16.08 60.62 -30.37
CA VAL A 11 -16.96 61.73 -30.78
C VAL A 11 -17.26 62.83 -29.75
N PRO A 12 -16.51 63.95 -29.85
CA PRO A 12 -16.95 65.28 -29.44
C PRO A 12 -17.63 65.95 -30.64
N VAL A 13 -18.96 65.98 -30.69
CA VAL A 13 -19.70 66.78 -31.67
C VAL A 13 -20.93 67.36 -30.99
N LEU A 14 -21.17 68.64 -31.25
CA LEU A 14 -22.39 69.41 -31.00
C LEU A 14 -22.50 70.10 -29.63
N MET A 15 -21.91 71.29 -29.52
CA MET A 15 -22.48 72.42 -28.77
C MET A 15 -21.80 73.73 -29.23
N LEU A 16 -22.10 74.13 -30.45
CA LEU A 16 -21.86 75.49 -30.96
C LEU A 16 -23.03 75.83 -31.90
N VAL A 17 -24.02 76.57 -31.38
CA VAL A 17 -25.09 77.38 -32.01
C VAL A 17 -26.04 77.69 -30.83
N GLY A 18 -26.40 78.91 -30.46
CA GLY A 18 -26.16 80.25 -30.95
C GLY A 18 -26.97 81.19 -30.03
N LEU A 19 -26.39 82.35 -29.70
CA LEU A 19 -27.11 83.44 -29.05
C LEU A 19 -28.16 84.01 -30.02
N ALA A 20 -29.40 84.18 -29.54
CA ALA A 20 -30.40 85.02 -30.18
C ALA A 20 -31.21 85.79 -29.12
N PRO A 21 -31.61 87.04 -29.40
CA PRO A 21 -32.26 87.93 -28.43
C PRO A 21 -33.75 87.61 -28.27
N VAL A 22 -34.20 87.61 -27.02
CA VAL A 22 -35.61 87.53 -26.62
C VAL A 22 -36.36 88.77 -27.10
N ARG A 23 -37.35 88.58 -27.99
CA ARG A 23 -38.41 89.57 -28.25
C ARG A 23 -39.67 89.17 -27.49
N ALA A 24 -40.12 90.07 -26.62
CA ALA A 24 -41.42 90.01 -25.97
C ALA A 24 -42.50 90.43 -26.97
N GLU A 25 -43.43 89.53 -27.29
CA GLU A 25 -44.61 89.80 -28.08
C GLU A 25 -45.85 89.57 -27.21
N THR A 26 -46.62 90.64 -27.01
CA THR A 26 -47.87 90.69 -26.25
C THR A 26 -49.04 90.37 -27.19
N ARG A 27 -49.62 89.17 -27.09
CA ARG A 27 -50.92 88.83 -27.69
C ARG A 27 -51.80 88.08 -26.69
N ARG A 28 -52.84 88.77 -26.19
CA ARG A 28 -53.95 88.21 -25.41
C ARG A 28 -55.13 87.97 -26.37
N ALA A 29 -55.70 86.75 -26.35
CA ALA A 29 -57.13 86.40 -26.59
C ALA A 29 -57.42 85.00 -27.21
N ASP A 30 -56.43 84.11 -27.41
CA ASP A 30 -56.65 82.71 -27.85
C ASP A 30 -55.87 81.68 -26.99
N GLY A 31 -55.60 82.03 -25.74
CA GLY A 31 -54.71 81.28 -24.84
C GLY A 31 -55.36 80.06 -24.16
N ASP A 32 -56.68 79.98 -24.11
CA ASP A 32 -57.39 78.97 -23.30
C ASP A 32 -57.37 77.57 -23.90
N ASP A 33 -57.40 77.44 -25.24
CA ASP A 33 -57.35 76.12 -25.90
C ASP A 33 -55.93 75.54 -25.92
N VAL A 34 -54.92 76.41 -26.06
CA VAL A 34 -53.51 76.08 -25.90
C VAL A 34 -53.20 75.66 -24.46
N LEU A 35 -53.80 76.34 -23.47
CA LEU A 35 -53.70 75.99 -22.06
C LEU A 35 -54.30 74.61 -21.76
N ARG A 36 -55.49 74.27 -22.28
CA ARG A 36 -56.08 72.93 -22.11
C ARG A 36 -55.21 71.82 -22.71
N LYS A 37 -54.68 72.03 -23.91
CA LYS A 37 -53.80 71.05 -24.57
C LYS A 37 -52.48 70.87 -23.80
N ALA A 38 -51.91 71.96 -23.28
CA ALA A 38 -50.75 71.89 -22.40
C ALA A 38 -51.06 71.16 -21.08
N GLN A 39 -52.21 71.39 -20.48
CA GLN A 39 -52.64 70.73 -19.24
C GLN A 39 -52.83 69.21 -19.41
N TYR A 40 -53.40 68.79 -20.55
CA TYR A 40 -53.54 67.38 -20.90
C TYR A 40 -52.17 66.71 -21.09
N MET A 41 -51.26 67.38 -21.80
CA MET A 41 -49.89 66.90 -22.01
C MET A 41 -49.10 66.77 -20.71
N ILE A 42 -49.25 67.71 -19.78
CA ILE A 42 -48.63 67.63 -18.44
C ILE A 42 -49.15 66.40 -17.68
N ARG A 43 -50.46 66.08 -17.78
CA ARG A 43 -51.01 64.87 -17.16
C ARG A 43 -50.41 63.60 -17.79
N GLN A 44 -50.35 63.52 -19.11
CA GLN A 44 -49.77 62.37 -19.80
C GLN A 44 -48.29 62.19 -19.43
N LEU A 45 -47.50 63.26 -19.47
CA LEU A 45 -46.10 63.22 -19.04
C LEU A 45 -45.95 62.86 -17.55
N SER A 46 -46.89 63.25 -16.70
CA SER A 46 -46.88 62.85 -15.28
C SER A 46 -47.17 61.35 -15.10
N GLN A 47 -48.07 60.78 -15.91
CA GLN A 47 -48.36 59.35 -15.94
C GLN A 47 -47.15 58.55 -16.44
N GLU A 48 -46.59 58.93 -17.59
CA GLU A 48 -45.39 58.31 -18.17
C GLU A 48 -44.19 58.40 -17.21
N LYS A 49 -43.98 59.55 -16.56
CA LYS A 49 -42.95 59.70 -15.54
C LYS A 49 -43.16 58.74 -14.37
N SER A 50 -44.40 58.56 -13.92
CA SER A 50 -44.72 57.62 -12.84
C SER A 50 -44.52 56.16 -13.24
N GLU A 51 -44.84 55.80 -14.49
CA GLU A 51 -44.61 54.45 -15.03
C GLU A 51 -43.13 54.15 -15.22
N LEU A 52 -42.36 55.08 -15.79
CA LEU A 52 -40.91 54.94 -15.92
C LEU A 52 -40.23 54.84 -14.55
N GLN A 53 -40.67 55.63 -13.57
CA GLN A 53 -40.16 55.51 -12.20
C GLN A 53 -40.45 54.13 -11.59
N LYS A 54 -41.64 53.55 -11.84
CA LYS A 54 -41.95 52.17 -11.43
C LYS A 54 -41.06 51.16 -12.14
N GLN A 55 -40.89 51.26 -13.45
CA GLN A 55 -40.04 50.35 -14.22
C GLN A 55 -38.57 50.40 -13.78
N ILE A 56 -38.04 51.59 -13.48
CA ILE A 56 -36.69 51.75 -12.93
C ILE A 56 -36.59 51.05 -11.57
N ALA A 57 -37.57 51.25 -10.69
CA ALA A 57 -37.57 50.59 -9.38
C ALA A 57 -37.67 49.06 -9.49
N GLU A 58 -38.51 48.54 -10.40
CA GLU A 58 -38.62 47.11 -10.66
C GLU A 58 -37.34 46.51 -11.25
N GLN A 59 -36.71 47.19 -12.22
CA GLN A 59 -35.45 46.74 -12.80
C GLN A 59 -34.31 46.78 -11.78
N GLN A 60 -34.27 47.79 -10.92
CA GLN A 60 -33.32 47.86 -9.80
C GLN A 60 -33.54 46.73 -8.78
N ALA A 61 -34.81 46.40 -8.48
CA ALA A 61 -35.12 45.26 -7.62
C ALA A 61 -34.69 43.93 -8.24
N LYS A 62 -34.95 43.72 -9.53
CA LYS A 62 -34.53 42.53 -10.27
C LYS A 62 -33.02 42.40 -10.36
N SER A 63 -32.29 43.49 -10.62
CA SER A 63 -30.83 43.46 -10.69
C SER A 63 -30.21 43.18 -9.31
N ALA A 64 -30.78 43.74 -8.24
CA ALA A 64 -30.36 43.42 -6.88
C ALA A 64 -30.62 41.94 -6.53
N GLU A 65 -31.76 41.39 -6.92
CA GLU A 65 -32.10 39.98 -6.67
C GLU A 65 -31.20 39.02 -7.46
N LEU A 66 -30.98 39.28 -8.76
CA LEU A 66 -30.04 38.51 -9.58
C LEU A 66 -28.61 38.61 -9.03
N GLY A 67 -28.20 39.77 -8.53
CA GLY A 67 -26.91 39.96 -7.87
C GLY A 67 -26.74 39.06 -6.65
N LYS A 68 -27.78 38.94 -5.81
CA LYS A 68 -27.78 38.02 -4.65
C LYS A 68 -27.72 36.56 -5.08
N GLN A 69 -28.51 36.17 -6.08
CA GLN A 69 -28.51 34.80 -6.61
C GLN A 69 -27.16 34.41 -7.21
N LEU A 70 -26.50 35.34 -7.90
CA LEU A 70 -25.18 35.13 -8.48
C LEU A 70 -24.11 34.98 -7.39
N GLN A 71 -24.16 35.81 -6.33
CA GLN A 71 -23.28 35.66 -5.17
C GLN A 71 -23.49 34.33 -4.43
N ALA A 72 -24.74 33.91 -4.23
CA ALA A 72 -25.07 32.64 -3.60
C ALA A 72 -24.58 31.44 -4.44
N SER A 73 -24.75 31.53 -5.76
CA SER A 73 -24.27 30.50 -6.70
C SER A 73 -22.75 30.42 -6.73
N ASP A 74 -22.05 31.56 -6.77
CA ASP A 74 -20.58 31.62 -6.72
C ASP A 74 -20.03 31.06 -5.39
N ALA A 75 -20.69 31.35 -4.26
CA ALA A 75 -20.34 30.77 -2.97
C ALA A 75 -20.53 29.25 -2.94
N SER A 76 -21.60 28.74 -3.57
CA SER A 76 -21.87 27.30 -3.69
C SER A 76 -20.85 26.58 -4.59
N LEU A 77 -20.48 27.20 -5.72
CA LEU A 77 -19.45 26.69 -6.63
C LEU A 77 -18.10 26.61 -5.91
N LYS A 78 -17.64 27.68 -5.25
CA LYS A 78 -16.39 27.69 -4.48
C LYS A 78 -16.37 26.65 -3.36
N LYS A 79 -17.52 26.40 -2.71
CA LYS A 79 -17.63 25.34 -1.69
C LYS A 79 -17.49 23.95 -2.32
N SER A 80 -18.12 23.74 -3.47
CA SER A 80 -18.08 22.48 -4.20
C SER A 80 -16.68 22.19 -4.76
N GLU A 81 -16.00 23.20 -5.31
CA GLU A 81 -14.60 23.12 -5.77
C GLU A 81 -13.66 22.71 -4.63
N LYS A 82 -13.72 23.40 -3.49
CA LYS A 82 -12.92 23.05 -2.30
C LYS A 82 -13.21 21.64 -1.78
N SER A 83 -14.46 21.20 -1.84
CA SER A 83 -14.82 19.83 -1.46
C SER A 83 -14.25 18.81 -2.43
N ASN A 84 -14.29 19.12 -3.73
CA ASN A 84 -13.75 18.26 -4.77
C ASN A 84 -12.22 18.15 -4.68
N GLU A 85 -11.51 19.26 -4.48
CA GLU A 85 -10.06 19.28 -4.26
C GLU A 85 -9.66 18.40 -3.06
N ARG A 86 -10.40 18.50 -1.95
CA ARG A 86 -10.18 17.65 -0.76
C ARG A 86 -10.43 16.18 -1.07
N LEU A 87 -11.46 15.86 -1.83
CA LEU A 87 -11.78 14.47 -2.19
C LEU A 87 -10.71 13.89 -3.11
N VAL A 88 -10.29 14.63 -4.14
CA VAL A 88 -9.20 14.25 -5.05
C VAL A 88 -7.90 14.02 -4.26
N GLY A 89 -7.57 14.93 -3.33
CA GLY A 89 -6.40 14.77 -2.47
C GLY A 89 -6.46 13.51 -1.59
N ARG A 90 -7.63 13.17 -1.04
CA ARG A 90 -7.84 11.92 -0.28
C ARG A 90 -7.65 10.69 -1.16
N VAL A 91 -8.27 10.68 -2.34
CA VAL A 91 -8.18 9.55 -3.28
C VAL A 91 -6.72 9.33 -3.73
N GLN A 92 -5.97 10.40 -3.99
CA GLN A 92 -4.55 10.30 -4.30
C GLN A 92 -3.74 9.75 -3.12
N SER A 93 -3.94 10.29 -1.91
CA SER A 93 -3.27 9.81 -0.71
C SER A 93 -3.55 8.32 -0.44
N ASP A 94 -4.80 7.88 -0.61
CA ASP A 94 -5.16 6.48 -0.38
C ASP A 94 -4.58 5.57 -1.48
N ARG A 95 -4.56 6.02 -2.73
CA ARG A 95 -3.85 5.31 -3.82
C ARG A 95 -2.38 5.09 -3.47
N ASP A 96 -1.67 6.11 -2.97
CA ASP A 96 -0.26 6.00 -2.61
C ASP A 96 -0.02 5.03 -1.44
N LYS A 97 -0.92 5.04 -0.45
CA LYS A 97 -0.92 4.05 0.64
C LYS A 97 -1.11 2.64 0.12
N PHE A 98 -2.06 2.41 -0.79
CA PHE A 98 -2.29 1.09 -1.38
C PHE A 98 -1.10 0.60 -2.19
N VAL A 99 -0.48 1.46 -2.99
CA VAL A 99 0.73 1.11 -3.75
C VAL A 99 1.87 0.73 -2.79
N THR A 100 2.06 1.51 -1.72
CA THR A 100 3.08 1.22 -0.69
C THR A 100 2.79 -0.10 0.04
N LEU A 101 1.54 -0.35 0.41
CA LEU A 101 1.12 -1.60 1.07
C LEU A 101 1.33 -2.81 0.17
N LEU A 102 0.97 -2.72 -1.11
CA LEU A 102 1.22 -3.77 -2.10
C LEU A 102 2.72 -4.03 -2.30
N GLY A 103 3.54 -2.96 -2.29
CA GLY A 103 5.00 -3.08 -2.32
C GLY A 103 5.53 -3.88 -1.13
N ARG A 104 5.11 -3.53 0.09
CA ARG A 104 5.49 -4.25 1.32
C ARG A 104 5.02 -5.70 1.31
N TYR A 105 3.78 -5.95 0.87
CA TYR A 105 3.24 -7.31 0.77
C TYR A 105 4.08 -8.18 -0.17
N ARG A 106 4.42 -7.67 -1.36
CA ARG A 106 5.27 -8.38 -2.32
C ARG A 106 6.64 -8.73 -1.74
N GLU A 107 7.26 -7.79 -1.02
CA GLU A 107 8.55 -8.04 -0.37
C GLU A 107 8.42 -9.12 0.72
N THR A 108 7.40 -9.06 1.57
CA THR A 108 7.17 -10.10 2.60
C THR A 108 6.96 -11.48 2.00
N VAL A 109 6.21 -11.59 0.90
CA VAL A 109 6.02 -12.86 0.18
C VAL A 109 7.35 -13.37 -0.39
N LYS A 110 8.18 -12.48 -0.93
CA LYS A 110 9.52 -12.83 -1.43
C LYS A 110 10.43 -13.32 -0.31
N THR A 111 10.46 -12.63 0.83
CA THR A 111 11.24 -13.04 2.01
C THR A 111 10.76 -14.39 2.54
N LEU A 112 9.45 -14.61 2.63
CA LEU A 112 8.88 -15.87 3.09
C LEU A 112 9.25 -17.04 2.16
N ARG A 113 9.19 -16.82 0.84
CA ARG A 113 9.62 -17.83 -0.15
C ARG A 113 11.09 -18.18 0.03
N ARG A 114 11.96 -17.17 0.15
CA ARG A 114 13.40 -17.38 0.39
C ARG A 114 13.64 -18.19 1.66
N SER A 115 13.04 -17.80 2.78
CA SER A 115 13.18 -18.53 4.04
C SER A 115 12.65 -19.96 3.96
N ASN A 116 11.57 -20.20 3.22
CA ASN A 116 11.06 -21.56 3.01
C ASN A 116 12.05 -22.42 2.22
N THR A 117 12.64 -21.87 1.14
CA THR A 117 13.68 -22.54 0.37
C THR A 117 14.92 -22.82 1.23
N ASP A 118 15.37 -21.86 2.04
CA ASP A 118 16.51 -22.03 2.95
C ASP A 118 16.23 -23.13 3.99
N ASN A 119 15.02 -23.16 4.57
CA ASN A 119 14.62 -24.23 5.49
C ASN A 119 14.62 -25.60 4.81
N GLN A 120 14.16 -25.70 3.56
CA GLN A 120 14.22 -26.96 2.80
C GLN A 120 15.66 -27.42 2.57
N TYR A 121 16.59 -26.51 2.27
CA TYR A 121 18.01 -26.84 2.16
C TYR A 121 18.61 -27.30 3.49
N LEU A 122 18.29 -26.63 4.60
CA LEU A 122 18.76 -27.04 5.93
C LEU A 122 18.22 -28.41 6.32
N VAL A 123 16.94 -28.70 6.06
CA VAL A 123 16.36 -30.03 6.32
C VAL A 123 17.08 -31.10 5.51
N LYS A 124 17.34 -30.87 4.21
CA LYS A 124 18.10 -31.80 3.37
C LYS A 124 19.52 -32.02 3.89
N ALA A 125 20.23 -30.93 4.24
CA ALA A 125 21.58 -31.02 4.77
C ALA A 125 21.65 -31.79 6.10
N VAL A 126 20.63 -31.63 6.97
CA VAL A 126 20.51 -32.42 8.21
C VAL A 126 20.25 -33.89 7.90
N GLN A 127 19.36 -34.20 6.95
CA GLN A 127 19.08 -35.57 6.54
C GLN A 127 20.32 -36.26 5.95
N GLU A 128 21.07 -35.58 5.08
CA GLU A 128 22.32 -36.09 4.50
C GLU A 128 23.37 -36.37 5.60
N ARG A 129 23.53 -35.45 6.56
CA ARG A 129 24.43 -35.65 7.70
C ARG A 129 24.01 -36.81 8.58
N GLU A 130 22.72 -36.96 8.85
CA GLU A 130 22.22 -38.06 9.69
C GLU A 130 22.42 -39.42 9.02
N GLN A 131 22.24 -39.49 7.69
CA GLN A 131 22.57 -40.67 6.90
C GLN A 131 24.06 -41.00 6.99
N TRP A 132 24.94 -40.00 6.84
CA TRP A 132 26.38 -40.19 6.95
C TRP A 132 26.82 -40.63 8.34
N ILE A 133 26.28 -40.03 9.40
CA ILE A 133 26.52 -40.44 10.79
C ILE A 133 26.09 -41.89 11.02
N THR A 134 24.94 -42.28 10.46
CA THR A 134 24.44 -43.67 10.55
C THR A 134 25.40 -44.63 9.84
N GLN A 135 25.84 -44.31 8.62
CA GLN A 135 26.82 -45.11 7.90
C GLN A 135 28.14 -45.25 8.68
N CYS A 136 28.69 -44.16 9.21
CA CYS A 136 29.90 -44.21 10.03
C CYS A 136 29.73 -45.08 11.27
N ARG A 137 28.57 -44.98 11.93
CA ARG A 137 28.23 -45.83 13.08
C ARG A 137 28.22 -47.31 12.69
N ASP A 138 27.57 -47.65 11.59
CA ASP A 138 27.47 -49.04 11.12
C ASP A 138 28.84 -49.61 10.73
N HIS A 139 29.68 -48.83 10.06
CA HIS A 139 31.06 -49.23 9.73
C HIS A 139 31.91 -49.43 10.99
N ASN A 140 31.82 -48.52 11.97
CA ASN A 140 32.54 -48.64 13.23
C ASN A 140 32.09 -49.88 14.02
N GLN A 141 30.78 -50.16 14.04
CA GLN A 141 30.23 -51.37 14.64
C GLN A 141 30.71 -52.64 13.93
N GLY A 142 30.77 -52.60 12.60
CA GLY A 142 31.33 -53.68 11.78
C GLY A 142 32.79 -53.96 12.09
N LEU A 143 33.62 -52.91 12.19
CA LEU A 143 35.03 -53.01 12.58
C LEU A 143 35.20 -53.58 13.99
N PHE A 144 34.42 -53.11 14.96
CA PHE A 144 34.43 -53.65 16.31
C PHE A 144 34.12 -55.15 16.31
N THR A 145 33.08 -55.55 15.57
CA THR A 145 32.66 -56.95 15.47
C THR A 145 33.76 -57.82 14.82
N ALA A 146 34.32 -57.38 13.70
CA ALA A 146 35.41 -58.09 13.00
C ALA A 146 36.67 -58.22 13.88
N ASN A 147 37.06 -57.16 14.59
CA ASN A 147 38.19 -57.19 15.51
C ASN A 147 37.95 -58.13 16.70
N SER A 148 36.74 -58.13 17.25
CA SER A 148 36.38 -59.06 18.33
C SER A 148 36.46 -60.52 17.89
N GLU A 149 36.02 -60.84 16.67
CA GLU A 149 36.13 -62.17 16.09
C GLU A 149 37.61 -62.56 15.84
N LEU A 150 38.41 -61.63 15.33
CA LEU A 150 39.84 -61.84 15.10
C LEU A 150 40.58 -62.16 16.40
N LEU A 151 40.28 -61.46 17.51
CA LEU A 151 40.85 -61.76 18.83
C LEU A 151 40.48 -63.16 19.32
N VAL A 152 39.23 -63.60 19.11
CA VAL A 152 38.78 -64.96 19.45
C VAL A 152 39.55 -66.01 18.63
N ARG A 153 39.69 -65.80 17.32
CA ARG A 153 40.45 -66.69 16.43
C ARG A 153 41.94 -66.72 16.80
N TYR A 154 42.52 -65.56 17.11
CA TYR A 154 43.91 -65.43 17.56
C TYR A 154 44.15 -66.18 18.86
N ARG A 155 43.31 -66.00 19.88
CA ARG A 155 43.40 -66.75 21.15
C ARG A 155 43.35 -68.27 20.91
N LYS A 156 42.44 -68.74 20.05
CA LYS A 156 42.34 -70.17 19.69
C LYS A 156 43.57 -70.68 18.92
N ALA A 157 44.17 -69.86 18.06
CA ALA A 157 45.38 -70.23 17.34
C ALA A 157 46.60 -70.27 18.27
N ALA A 158 46.80 -69.24 19.08
CA ALA A 158 47.93 -69.13 19.99
C ALA A 158 47.94 -70.21 21.08
N THR A 159 46.77 -70.60 21.59
CA THR A 159 46.62 -71.70 22.57
C THR A 159 46.92 -73.10 21.99
N ARG A 160 46.96 -73.27 20.67
CA ARG A 160 47.40 -74.54 20.04
C ARG A 160 48.92 -74.71 20.05
N PHE A 161 49.66 -73.61 20.13
CA PHE A 161 51.13 -73.62 20.11
C PHE A 161 51.74 -73.36 21.49
N SER A 162 50.93 -73.23 22.54
CA SER A 162 51.41 -72.99 23.90
C SER A 162 51.91 -74.26 24.59
N GLU A 163 52.95 -74.12 25.42
CA GLU A 163 53.61 -75.22 26.11
C GLU A 163 52.67 -75.92 27.11
N PRO A 164 52.53 -77.26 27.04
CA PRO A 164 51.56 -78.01 27.86
C PRO A 164 51.93 -78.11 29.34
N VAL A 165 53.19 -77.85 29.73
CA VAL A 165 53.68 -78.18 31.08
C VAL A 165 53.54 -77.02 32.06
N THR A 166 53.71 -75.76 31.63
CA THR A 166 53.72 -74.60 32.55
C THR A 166 52.52 -73.67 32.38
N GLY A 167 51.85 -73.67 31.22
CA GLY A 167 50.68 -72.81 30.96
C GLY A 167 50.96 -71.30 30.96
N LEU A 168 52.20 -70.85 31.22
CA LEU A 168 52.57 -69.45 31.34
C LEU A 168 52.32 -68.64 30.06
N SER A 169 52.48 -69.28 28.88
CA SER A 169 52.22 -68.66 27.58
C SER A 169 50.72 -68.46 27.33
N THR A 170 49.86 -69.37 27.81
CA THR A 170 48.40 -69.21 27.72
C THR A 170 47.93 -67.98 28.50
N VAL A 171 48.41 -67.78 29.74
CA VAL A 171 48.02 -66.63 30.57
C VAL A 171 48.44 -65.30 29.92
N LYS A 172 49.64 -65.23 29.32
CA LYS A 172 50.10 -64.03 28.60
C LYS A 172 49.18 -63.68 27.43
N VAL A 173 48.83 -64.67 26.60
CA VAL A 173 47.89 -64.47 25.48
C VAL A 173 46.50 -64.05 25.97
N GLU A 174 46.04 -64.58 27.10
CA GLU A 174 44.76 -64.19 27.69
C GLU A 174 44.75 -62.75 28.18
N ASN A 175 45.80 -62.33 28.88
CA ASN A 175 45.96 -60.95 29.35
C ASN A 175 46.02 -59.97 28.18
N GLU A 176 46.81 -60.27 27.15
CA GLU A 176 46.89 -59.42 25.94
C GLU A 176 45.55 -59.35 25.20
N ALA A 177 44.88 -60.49 24.99
CA ALA A 177 43.56 -60.51 24.36
C ALA A 177 42.52 -59.73 25.17
N GLN A 178 42.59 -59.79 26.51
CA GLN A 178 41.72 -59.03 27.40
C GLN A 178 42.02 -57.52 27.34
N GLU A 179 43.28 -57.12 27.30
CA GLU A 179 43.67 -55.71 27.14
C GLU A 179 43.15 -55.13 25.82
N TYR A 180 43.27 -55.87 24.71
CA TYR A 180 42.71 -55.44 23.42
C TYR A 180 41.18 -55.37 23.44
N ARG A 181 40.50 -56.28 24.15
CA ARG A 181 39.03 -56.19 24.31
C ARG A 181 38.62 -54.91 25.03
N PHE A 182 39.28 -54.57 26.13
CA PHE A 182 38.98 -53.32 26.85
C PHE A 182 39.24 -52.09 25.97
N LYS A 183 40.36 -52.06 25.23
CA LYS A 183 40.63 -50.98 24.27
C LYS A 183 39.55 -50.85 23.19
N LEU A 184 38.99 -51.97 22.73
CA LEU A 184 37.90 -51.95 21.76
C LEU A 184 36.58 -51.46 22.38
N GLU A 185 36.29 -51.86 23.62
CA GLU A 185 35.10 -51.43 24.37
C GLU A 185 35.13 -49.92 24.65
N ASP A 186 36.29 -49.37 24.98
CA ASP A 186 36.50 -47.92 25.17
C ASP A 186 36.30 -47.10 23.87
N LEU A 187 36.50 -47.72 22.71
CA LEU A 187 36.28 -47.08 21.40
C LEU A 187 34.80 -47.09 20.97
N GLN A 188 33.89 -47.71 21.73
CA GLN A 188 32.47 -47.69 21.40
C GLN A 188 31.89 -46.28 21.59
N VAL A 189 31.34 -45.72 20.52
CA VAL A 189 30.70 -44.41 20.56
C VAL A 189 29.36 -44.51 21.29
N THR A 190 29.22 -43.78 22.40
CA THR A 190 27.94 -43.68 23.14
C THR A 190 26.85 -43.07 22.27
N LYS A 191 25.65 -43.65 22.28
CA LYS A 191 24.50 -43.10 21.55
C LYS A 191 24.19 -41.68 22.04
N PHE A 192 24.19 -40.73 21.12
CA PHE A 192 23.81 -39.35 21.41
C PHE A 192 22.35 -39.31 21.90
N LYS A 193 22.12 -38.69 23.06
CA LYS A 193 20.78 -38.32 23.55
C LYS A 193 20.57 -36.84 23.28
N PRO A 194 19.56 -36.44 22.48
CA PRO A 194 19.26 -35.02 22.31
C PRO A 194 18.82 -34.43 23.66
N ILE A 195 19.43 -33.29 24.03
CA ILE A 195 19.19 -32.58 25.30
C ILE A 195 17.80 -31.92 25.31
N VAL A 196 17.21 -31.69 24.13
CA VAL A 196 15.87 -31.11 23.96
C VAL A 196 15.04 -32.08 23.14
N ALA A 197 13.87 -32.46 23.67
CA ALA A 197 12.87 -33.20 22.90
C ALA A 197 12.39 -32.32 21.74
N THR A 198 12.91 -32.54 20.54
CA THR A 198 12.40 -31.89 19.35
C THR A 198 11.04 -32.52 19.03
N GLU A 199 9.96 -31.87 19.44
CA GLU A 199 8.66 -32.20 18.86
C GLU A 199 8.77 -31.99 17.35
N PRO A 200 8.36 -32.96 16.51
CA PRO A 200 8.30 -32.74 15.09
C PRO A 200 7.29 -31.62 14.86
N HIS A 201 7.76 -30.41 14.57
CA HIS A 201 6.91 -29.34 14.08
C HIS A 201 6.43 -29.74 12.68
N ILE A 202 5.42 -30.60 12.65
CA ILE A 202 4.58 -30.82 11.49
C ILE A 202 3.83 -29.50 11.31
N ARG A 203 4.42 -28.57 10.56
CA ARG A 203 3.65 -27.53 9.90
C ARG A 203 2.75 -28.29 8.93
N LYS A 204 1.55 -28.69 9.38
CA LYS A 204 0.46 -29.06 8.49
C LYS A 204 0.37 -27.91 7.51
N SER A 205 0.76 -28.18 6.26
CA SER A 205 0.73 -27.22 5.19
C SER A 205 -0.68 -26.61 5.16
N LEU A 206 -0.74 -25.30 5.37
CA LEU A 206 -1.96 -24.52 5.23
C LEU A 206 -2.39 -24.39 3.75
N ASP A 207 -1.90 -25.30 2.89
CA ASP A 207 -2.19 -25.36 1.46
C ASP A 207 -3.49 -26.15 1.19
N ALA A 208 -4.01 -26.91 2.18
CA ALA A 208 -5.30 -27.58 2.06
C ALA A 208 -6.52 -26.64 2.21
N ALA A 209 -6.34 -25.39 2.66
CA ALA A 209 -7.46 -24.48 2.96
C ALA A 209 -7.74 -23.42 1.88
N ASN A 210 -6.82 -23.19 0.93
CA ASN A 210 -6.97 -22.16 -0.10
C ASN A 210 -7.18 -22.69 -1.53
N GLY A 211 -7.20 -24.01 -1.73
CA GLY A 211 -7.47 -24.64 -3.03
C GLY A 211 -8.94 -24.60 -3.48
N ASP A 212 -9.90 -24.44 -2.55
CA ASP A 212 -11.33 -24.65 -2.84
C ASP A 212 -12.17 -23.38 -3.05
N LYS A 213 -11.60 -22.17 -2.95
CA LYS A 213 -12.40 -20.92 -3.02
C LYS A 213 -12.28 -20.10 -4.30
N VAL A 214 -11.52 -20.55 -5.31
CA VAL A 214 -11.33 -19.78 -6.56
C VAL A 214 -12.26 -20.26 -7.71
N SER A 215 -13.06 -21.31 -7.52
CA SER A 215 -13.92 -21.88 -8.59
C SER A 215 -15.39 -21.41 -8.60
N SER A 216 -15.80 -20.40 -7.81
CA SER A 216 -17.21 -19.99 -7.73
C SER A 216 -17.45 -18.49 -7.88
N ILE A 217 -16.66 -17.81 -8.71
CA ILE A 217 -17.00 -16.47 -9.20
C ILE A 217 -16.80 -16.46 -10.72
N ASN A 218 -17.78 -16.99 -11.42
CA ASN A 218 -18.13 -16.70 -12.82
C ASN A 218 -19.64 -16.85 -12.95
#